data_AF-A0A957TIW7-F1
#
_entry.id   AF-A0A957TIW7-F1
#
_cell.length_a   1.000
_cell.length_b   1.000
_cell.length_c   1.000
_cell.angle_alpha   90.00
_cell.angle_beta   90.00
_cell.angle_gamma   90.00
#
_symmetry.space_group_name_H-M   'P 1'
#
loop_
_entity.id
_entity.type
_entity.pdbx_description
1 polymer ?
#
loop_
_entity_poly.entity_id
_entity_poly.type
_entity_poly.pdbx_seq_one_letter_code
_entity_poly.pdbx_strand_id
1 'polypeptide(L)'
;SRLKQGEEPVLGVWAAANRKSMRVLNGLGGVISGDGLETNSGDYVQVSRLGMPLVNEVVLPYALKDAFNTLKPEQDLDIYTDPTFGPILQKSVEDPEIGRLLCALYGVPLPGDADDDCSTEVETGTPRSGRGDIFDIFLTGMVLADEFMIHTKDGPALLPPGTNVNRPANAVPAEMIRINTDIKGDLCSPTPSRLGVLGGDACGFPNGRRLTDDIVEIELLAVAGAAYGVLDGRDADFQFNADLIPVLSDNVDFNDKPFDANFPYMATAQSGQEHFHQNPVKASQIVGSVMSLARDKSDDSEERQSGSNYFGSRDLELGTLKGKPQTVGVRFPNVKVPAGATIMAAHIEFTAEENDNGPANLQIYGEASDNATPFENKRHNISNRPKTTAFGDWANVGEFIKNKRHWSINFAPVVQEIVNRSGWQEGNAMAFIITGDGERSAWSVDGKPGDAPMLYIEYEVNGSVQASAIELESVPTADVIARNTTSSTVLRGTDRGEEQLANDDDTEINEATGSTQEAVQIFVPVAKK
;
A
#
# COMPACT_ATOMS: atom_id res chain seq x y z
N SER A 1 -12.52 34.11 1.64
CA SER A 1 -13.15 32.78 1.52
C SER A 1 -14.40 32.77 2.40
N ARG A 2 -15.47 32.06 2.03
CA ARG A 2 -16.75 32.04 2.78
C ARG A 2 -16.80 30.99 3.90
N LEU A 3 -15.64 30.44 4.28
CA LEU A 3 -15.54 29.27 5.17
C LEU A 3 -14.96 29.59 6.54
N LYS A 4 -14.47 30.81 6.80
CA LYS A 4 -13.98 31.20 8.12
C LYS A 4 -15.13 31.55 9.07
N GLN A 5 -15.03 31.14 10.33
CA GLN A 5 -15.88 31.65 11.39
C GLN A 5 -15.25 32.93 11.97
N GLY A 6 -15.56 34.07 11.38
CA GLY A 6 -14.87 35.33 11.71
C GLY A 6 -13.44 35.33 11.19
N GLU A 7 -12.47 35.59 12.06
CA GLU A 7 -11.03 35.61 11.72
C GLU A 7 -10.35 34.23 11.85
N GLU A 8 -11.03 33.22 12.41
CA GLU A 8 -10.48 31.86 12.59
C GLU A 8 -10.19 31.20 11.24
N PRO A 9 -8.91 30.92 10.89
CA PRO A 9 -8.58 30.29 9.62
C PRO A 9 -8.64 28.77 9.64
N VAL A 10 -8.67 28.14 10.82
CA VAL A 10 -8.66 26.68 10.99
C VAL A 10 -10.08 26.12 11.04
N LEU A 11 -10.32 25.11 10.23
CA LEU A 11 -11.59 24.38 10.16
C LEU A 11 -11.36 22.95 10.60
N GLY A 12 -12.12 22.48 11.59
CA GLY A 12 -12.16 21.08 12.01
C GLY A 12 -13.34 20.35 11.37
N VAL A 13 -13.13 19.11 10.94
CA VAL A 13 -14.17 18.24 10.37
C VAL A 13 -14.05 16.84 10.95
N TRP A 14 -15.18 16.20 11.17
CA TRP A 14 -15.29 14.76 11.36
C TRP A 14 -16.50 14.23 10.61
N ALA A 15 -16.49 12.94 10.30
CA ALA A 15 -17.64 12.20 9.80
C ALA A 15 -18.15 11.26 10.88
N ALA A 16 -19.45 10.94 10.84
CA ALA A 16 -20.07 10.03 11.77
C ALA A 16 -21.01 9.07 11.03
N ALA A 17 -20.98 7.80 11.43
CA ALA A 17 -22.01 6.82 11.04
C ALA A 17 -23.03 6.71 12.18
N ASN A 18 -24.31 6.86 11.83
CA ASN A 18 -25.40 6.82 12.79
C ASN A 18 -26.36 5.66 12.49
N ARG A 19 -26.87 5.01 13.52
CA ARG A 19 -27.92 3.99 13.43
C ARG A 19 -29.10 4.35 14.34
N LYS A 20 -30.28 3.84 14.01
CA LYS A 20 -31.45 3.95 14.88
C LYS A 20 -31.20 3.18 16.18
N SER A 21 -31.61 3.76 17.31
CA SER A 21 -31.36 3.22 18.65
C SER A 21 -32.03 1.88 18.93
N MET A 22 -33.07 1.51 18.16
CA MET A 22 -33.81 0.26 18.31
C MET A 22 -33.90 -0.48 16.98
N ARG A 23 -33.60 -1.79 17.02
CA ARG A 23 -33.84 -2.76 15.94
C ARG A 23 -34.74 -3.87 16.48
N VAL A 24 -35.86 -4.12 15.81
CA VAL A 24 -36.78 -5.23 16.12
C VAL A 24 -36.75 -6.20 14.95
N LEU A 25 -36.47 -7.47 15.22
CA LEU A 25 -36.56 -8.54 14.23
C LEU A 25 -38.02 -9.01 14.16
N ASN A 26 -38.66 -8.83 13.01
CA ASN A 26 -40.10 -9.10 12.84
C ASN A 26 -40.38 -10.58 12.49
N GLY A 27 -39.36 -11.37 12.17
CA GLY A 27 -39.48 -12.76 11.74
C GLY A 27 -40.35 -12.93 10.48
N LEU A 28 -40.82 -14.15 10.23
CA LEU A 28 -41.72 -14.48 9.11
C LEU A 28 -43.01 -13.62 9.11
N GLY A 29 -43.48 -13.21 10.29
CA GLY A 29 -44.67 -12.35 10.42
C GLY A 29 -44.52 -10.99 9.75
N GLY A 30 -43.34 -10.37 9.81
CA GLY A 30 -43.05 -9.08 9.18
C GLY A 30 -42.96 -9.13 7.65
N VAL A 31 -42.52 -10.27 7.09
CA VAL A 31 -42.51 -10.49 5.64
C VAL A 31 -43.95 -10.59 5.11
N ILE A 32 -44.81 -11.29 5.85
CA ILE A 32 -46.22 -11.49 5.49
C ILE A 32 -47.04 -10.20 5.64
N SER A 33 -46.73 -9.36 6.62
CA SER A 33 -47.40 -8.05 6.82
C SER A 33 -46.87 -6.93 5.93
N GLY A 34 -45.75 -7.14 5.22
CA GLY A 34 -45.11 -6.13 4.37
C GLY A 34 -44.17 -5.16 5.12
N ASP A 35 -43.93 -5.39 6.41
CA ASP A 35 -43.03 -4.58 7.25
C ASP A 35 -41.55 -5.01 7.15
N GLY A 36 -41.27 -6.08 6.39
CA GLY A 36 -39.92 -6.62 6.19
C GLY A 36 -39.41 -7.46 7.37
N LEU A 37 -38.19 -7.97 7.24
CA LEU A 37 -37.55 -8.85 8.25
C LEU A 37 -37.17 -8.11 9.55
N GLU A 38 -37.05 -6.78 9.49
CA GLU A 38 -36.68 -5.94 10.63
C GLU A 38 -37.32 -4.55 10.55
N THR A 39 -37.53 -3.95 11.72
CA THR A 39 -37.93 -2.55 11.85
C THR A 39 -36.90 -1.80 12.67
N ASN A 40 -36.46 -0.64 12.18
CA ASN A 40 -35.51 0.25 12.87
C ASN A 40 -36.24 1.53 13.33
N SER A 41 -36.18 1.86 14.62
CA SER A 41 -36.93 2.99 15.22
C SER A 41 -36.14 3.72 16.31
N GLY A 42 -36.71 4.82 16.83
CA GLY A 42 -36.05 5.67 17.83
C GLY A 42 -35.14 6.76 17.24
N ASP A 43 -34.26 7.30 18.07
CA ASP A 43 -33.33 8.37 17.71
C ASP A 43 -32.11 7.80 16.98
N TYR A 44 -31.42 8.65 16.21
CA TYR A 44 -30.14 8.29 15.62
C TYR A 44 -29.04 8.41 16.68
N VAL A 45 -28.26 7.34 16.82
CA VAL A 45 -27.12 7.25 17.74
C VAL A 45 -25.87 6.99 16.91
N GLN A 46 -24.78 7.68 17.27
CA GLN A 46 -23.49 7.50 16.62
C GLN A 46 -22.89 6.13 17.00
N VAL A 47 -22.44 5.40 15.99
CA VAL A 47 -21.80 4.08 16.15
C VAL A 47 -20.37 4.06 15.64
N SER A 48 -19.96 5.10 14.91
CA SER A 48 -18.59 5.31 14.45
C SER A 48 -18.36 6.78 14.15
N ARG A 49 -17.12 7.23 14.33
CA ARG A 49 -16.63 8.51 13.83
C ARG A 49 -15.28 8.36 13.15
N LEU A 50 -14.96 9.33 12.31
CA LEU A 50 -13.65 9.47 11.70
C LEU A 50 -13.33 10.96 11.51
N GLY A 51 -12.33 11.46 12.23
CA GLY A 51 -11.72 12.77 12.03
C GLY A 51 -10.34 12.63 11.40
N MET A 52 -9.32 12.61 12.25
CA MET A 52 -7.95 12.23 11.93
C MET A 52 -7.93 10.78 11.41
N PRO A 53 -7.34 10.54 10.24
CA PRO A 53 -7.08 9.20 9.75
C PRO A 53 -6.35 8.35 10.80
N LEU A 54 -6.57 7.04 10.73
CA LEU A 54 -5.85 6.01 11.50
C LEU A 54 -5.82 6.19 13.03
N VAL A 55 -6.63 7.08 13.62
CA VAL A 55 -6.72 7.26 15.08
C VAL A 55 -7.11 5.97 15.79
N ASN A 56 -7.92 5.13 15.15
CA ASN A 56 -8.31 3.82 15.69
C ASN A 56 -7.18 2.80 15.57
N GLU A 57 -6.22 2.97 14.67
CA GLU A 57 -5.14 2.03 14.39
C GLU A 57 -3.88 2.39 15.16
N VAL A 58 -3.56 3.68 15.21
CA VAL A 58 -2.28 4.21 15.69
C VAL A 58 -2.34 4.62 17.16
N VAL A 59 -3.48 5.15 17.59
CA VAL A 59 -3.60 5.80 18.90
C VAL A 59 -4.50 5.01 19.84
N LEU A 60 -5.68 4.60 19.40
CA LEU A 60 -6.67 4.02 20.31
C LEU A 60 -6.48 2.50 20.48
N PRO A 61 -6.36 2.01 21.73
CA PRO A 61 -6.27 0.59 22.00
C PRO A 61 -7.62 -0.05 21.70
N TYR A 62 -7.57 -1.33 21.33
CA TYR A 62 -8.76 -2.13 21.01
C TYR A 62 -9.89 -2.00 22.06
N ALA A 63 -9.53 -1.99 23.35
CA ALA A 63 -10.49 -1.90 24.45
C ALA A 63 -11.30 -0.59 24.49
N LEU A 64 -10.81 0.48 23.87
CA LEU A 64 -11.48 1.79 23.85
C LEU A 64 -12.13 2.13 22.51
N LYS A 65 -11.87 1.36 21.43
CA LYS A 65 -12.34 1.71 20.08
C LYS A 65 -13.86 1.86 20.02
N ASP A 66 -14.62 0.91 20.56
CA ASP A 66 -16.10 0.97 20.50
C ASP A 66 -16.64 2.18 21.27
N ALA A 67 -16.15 2.40 22.50
CA ALA A 67 -16.54 3.54 23.31
C ALA A 67 -16.21 4.85 22.60
N PHE A 68 -14.97 5.01 22.15
CA PHE A 68 -14.49 6.20 21.45
C PHE A 68 -15.30 6.49 20.18
N ASN A 69 -15.62 5.46 19.40
CA ASN A 69 -16.38 5.59 18.16
C ASN A 69 -17.83 6.06 18.37
N THR A 70 -18.39 5.84 19.56
CA THR A 70 -19.75 6.30 19.91
C THR A 70 -19.80 7.75 20.43
N LEU A 71 -18.65 8.34 20.75
CA LEU A 71 -18.56 9.70 21.31
C LEU A 71 -18.45 10.76 20.22
N LYS A 72 -19.02 11.94 20.48
CA LYS A 72 -18.80 13.10 19.63
C LYS A 72 -17.49 13.80 20.01
N PRO A 73 -16.78 14.47 19.08
CA PRO A 73 -15.53 15.15 19.38
C PRO A 73 -15.61 16.18 20.51
N GLU A 74 -16.77 16.81 20.75
CA GLU A 74 -16.92 17.75 21.86
C GLU A 74 -16.84 17.10 23.25
N GLN A 75 -16.96 15.76 23.32
CA GLN A 75 -16.91 14.98 24.55
C GLN A 75 -15.50 14.45 24.84
N ASP A 76 -14.55 14.60 23.92
CA ASP A 76 -13.22 14.00 24.05
C ASP A 76 -12.47 14.53 25.27
N LEU A 77 -12.52 15.84 25.50
CA LEU A 77 -11.90 16.45 26.69
C LEU A 77 -12.49 15.92 28.01
N ASP A 78 -13.81 15.72 28.07
CA ASP A 78 -14.47 15.22 29.28
C ASP A 78 -13.99 13.79 29.59
N ILE A 79 -13.87 12.93 28.58
CA ILE A 79 -13.34 11.57 28.76
C ILE A 79 -11.85 11.59 29.06
N TYR A 80 -11.10 12.46 28.40
CA TYR A 80 -9.66 12.60 28.58
C TYR A 80 -9.31 13.02 30.02
N THR A 81 -10.13 13.88 30.62
CA THR A 81 -9.94 14.37 31.99
C THR A 81 -10.74 13.60 33.03
N ASP A 82 -11.52 12.59 32.62
CA ASP A 82 -12.26 11.75 33.54
C ASP A 82 -11.30 10.95 34.44
N PRO A 83 -11.50 10.91 35.77
CA PRO A 83 -10.57 10.24 36.68
C PRO A 83 -10.50 8.72 36.49
N THR A 84 -11.48 8.11 35.83
CA THR A 84 -11.56 6.66 35.58
C THR A 84 -11.05 6.30 34.19
N PHE A 85 -11.51 7.03 33.16
CA PHE A 85 -11.19 6.73 31.75
C PHE A 85 -10.04 7.55 31.19
N GLY A 86 -9.84 8.76 31.71
CA GLY A 86 -8.79 9.68 31.32
C GLY A 86 -7.40 9.07 31.35
N PRO A 87 -6.98 8.35 32.41
CA PRO A 87 -5.66 7.70 32.44
C PRO A 87 -5.43 6.73 31.27
N ILE A 88 -6.47 6.00 30.85
CA ILE A 88 -6.37 5.03 29.76
C ILE A 88 -6.28 5.76 28.42
N LEU A 89 -7.18 6.73 28.17
CA LEU A 89 -7.19 7.48 26.93
C LEU A 89 -5.95 8.37 26.78
N GLN A 90 -5.53 9.03 27.86
CA GLN A 90 -4.30 9.81 27.91
C GLN A 90 -3.10 8.94 27.57
N LYS A 91 -2.94 7.79 28.24
CA LYS A 91 -1.83 6.87 27.93
C LYS A 91 -1.87 6.40 26.47
N SER A 92 -3.05 6.14 25.94
CA SER A 92 -3.22 5.72 24.54
C SER A 92 -2.74 6.78 23.54
N VAL A 93 -2.92 8.06 23.86
CA VAL A 93 -2.54 9.19 22.99
C VAL A 93 -1.09 9.61 23.22
N GLU A 94 -0.66 9.71 24.47
CA GLU A 94 0.66 10.23 24.85
C GLU A 94 1.74 9.16 24.95
N ASP A 95 1.38 7.88 24.85
CA ASP A 95 2.27 6.72 24.83
C ASP A 95 1.65 5.60 23.96
N PRO A 96 1.49 5.86 22.64
CA PRO A 96 0.74 4.99 21.75
C PRO A 96 1.37 3.59 21.63
N GLU A 97 0.51 2.56 21.60
CA GLU A 97 0.94 1.15 21.57
C GLU A 97 1.88 0.84 20.41
N ILE A 98 1.65 1.42 19.21
CA ILE A 98 2.54 1.25 18.06
C ILE A 98 3.96 1.74 18.38
N GLY A 99 4.11 2.88 19.05
CA GLY A 99 5.44 3.41 19.39
C GLY A 99 6.19 2.48 20.32
N ARG A 100 5.50 2.01 21.37
CA ARG A 100 6.04 1.03 22.33
C ARG A 100 6.50 -0.26 21.65
N LEU A 101 5.73 -0.75 20.68
CA LEU A 101 6.08 -1.93 19.90
C LEU A 101 7.28 -1.68 18.96
N LEU A 102 7.37 -0.50 18.35
CA LEU A 102 8.53 -0.12 17.53
C LEU A 102 9.81 -0.11 18.36
N CYS A 103 9.76 0.42 19.59
CA CYS A 103 10.89 0.35 20.52
C CYS A 103 11.20 -1.09 20.94
N ALA A 104 10.21 -1.81 21.47
CA ALA A 104 10.44 -3.11 22.08
C ALA A 104 10.85 -4.20 21.07
N LEU A 105 10.33 -4.16 19.84
CA LEU A 105 10.57 -5.19 18.83
C LEU A 105 11.70 -4.82 17.86
N TYR A 106 11.88 -3.53 17.57
CA TYR A 106 12.77 -3.05 16.51
C TYR A 106 13.83 -2.06 17.00
N GLY A 107 13.85 -1.71 18.29
CA GLY A 107 14.84 -0.79 18.86
C GLY A 107 14.72 0.65 18.36
N VAL A 108 13.55 1.05 17.87
CA VAL A 108 13.27 2.44 17.50
C VAL A 108 13.18 3.28 18.78
N PRO A 109 14.05 4.29 18.99
CA PRO A 109 14.00 5.10 20.21
C PRO A 109 12.65 5.80 20.38
N LEU A 110 12.20 5.95 21.63
CA LEU A 110 10.97 6.67 21.96
C LEU A 110 11.26 7.99 22.66
N PRO A 111 10.63 9.10 22.25
CA PRO A 111 10.75 10.36 22.99
C PRO A 111 10.12 10.23 24.38
N GLY A 112 10.83 10.75 25.39
CA GLY A 112 10.36 10.78 26.78
C GLY A 112 10.35 9.42 27.48
N ASP A 113 11.08 8.42 26.96
CA ASP A 113 11.36 7.14 27.61
C ASP A 113 12.66 7.29 28.43
N ALA A 114 12.53 7.71 29.69
CA ALA A 114 13.68 8.10 30.52
C ALA A 114 14.37 6.93 31.21
N ASP A 115 13.71 5.76 31.29
CA ASP A 115 14.22 4.56 31.94
C ASP A 115 14.45 3.38 30.98
N ASP A 116 14.37 3.65 29.67
CA ASP A 116 14.60 2.71 28.56
C ASP A 116 13.68 1.47 28.63
N ASP A 117 12.44 1.65 29.07
CA ASP A 117 11.45 0.56 29.24
C ASP A 117 10.49 0.38 28.04
N CYS A 118 10.69 1.17 26.98
CA CYS A 118 9.82 1.27 25.82
C CYS A 118 8.40 1.75 26.15
N SER A 119 8.30 2.73 27.04
CA SER A 119 7.08 3.49 27.38
C SER A 119 7.46 4.96 27.54
N THR A 120 6.70 5.87 26.92
CA THR A 120 6.86 7.30 27.23
C THR A 120 6.30 7.61 28.62
N GLU A 121 7.02 8.42 29.39
CA GLU A 121 6.59 8.85 30.71
C GLU A 121 5.40 9.82 30.64
N VAL A 122 4.33 9.51 31.38
CA VAL A 122 3.06 10.25 31.36
C VAL A 122 2.62 10.62 32.78
N GLU A 123 2.33 11.90 32.99
CA GLU A 123 1.70 12.39 34.22
C GLU A 123 0.18 12.35 34.08
N THR A 124 -0.42 11.33 34.71
CA THR A 124 -1.87 11.10 34.64
C THR A 124 -2.68 12.32 35.12
N GLY A 125 -3.65 12.74 34.30
CA GLY A 125 -4.50 13.90 34.57
C GLY A 125 -3.92 15.23 34.09
N THR A 126 -2.70 15.24 33.57
CA THR A 126 -2.04 16.41 32.99
C THR A 126 -1.96 16.25 31.46
N PRO A 127 -2.83 16.89 30.68
CA PRO A 127 -2.78 16.78 29.22
C PRO A 127 -1.45 17.27 28.65
N ARG A 128 -1.01 16.62 27.59
CA ARG A 128 0.25 16.85 26.88
C ARG A 128 1.49 16.60 27.76
N SER A 129 1.43 15.68 28.72
CA SER A 129 2.54 15.39 29.64
C SER A 129 3.63 14.50 29.04
N GLY A 130 3.27 13.42 28.33
CA GLY A 130 4.16 12.52 27.60
C GLY A 130 4.42 12.99 26.17
N ARG A 131 4.03 12.20 25.15
CA ARG A 131 4.14 12.59 23.72
C ARG A 131 3.22 13.75 23.35
N GLY A 132 3.68 14.97 23.61
CA GLY A 132 2.94 16.19 23.34
C GLY A 132 2.78 16.48 21.86
N ASP A 133 3.71 16.01 21.03
CA ASP A 133 3.62 16.04 19.57
C ASP A 133 2.44 15.19 19.06
N ILE A 134 2.26 13.96 19.54
CA ILE A 134 1.13 13.09 19.17
C ILE A 134 -0.20 13.65 19.68
N PHE A 135 -0.21 14.14 20.92
CA PHE A 135 -1.38 14.85 21.47
C PHE A 135 -1.80 16.02 20.58
N ASP A 136 -0.83 16.80 20.10
CA ASP A 136 -1.09 17.95 19.24
C ASP A 136 -1.53 17.53 17.83
N ILE A 137 -0.91 16.50 17.24
CA ILE A 137 -1.30 15.96 15.92
C ILE A 137 -2.76 15.46 15.93
N PHE A 138 -3.16 14.67 16.92
CA PHE A 138 -4.46 14.00 16.90
C PHE A 138 -5.59 14.78 17.57
N LEU A 139 -5.31 15.55 18.63
CA LEU A 139 -6.38 16.12 19.47
C LEU A 139 -6.52 17.63 19.42
N THR A 140 -5.45 18.41 19.25
CA THR A 140 -5.55 19.89 19.35
C THR A 140 -5.21 20.63 18.08
N GLY A 141 -4.49 20.01 17.15
CA GLY A 141 -3.82 20.68 16.05
C GLY A 141 -2.44 21.21 16.45
N MET A 142 -1.59 21.47 15.47
CA MET A 142 -0.17 21.71 15.65
C MET A 142 0.17 23.20 15.59
N VAL A 143 1.03 23.61 16.50
CA VAL A 143 1.77 24.89 16.47
C VAL A 143 3.24 24.53 16.63
N LEU A 144 4.09 25.08 15.76
CA LEU A 144 5.51 24.76 15.80
C LEU A 144 6.16 25.24 17.11
N ALA A 145 6.87 24.35 17.79
CA ALA A 145 7.72 24.66 18.93
C ALA A 145 9.12 25.13 18.50
N ASP A 146 9.60 24.65 17.35
CA ASP A 146 10.88 25.04 16.76
C ASP A 146 10.73 25.39 15.27
N GLU A 147 11.79 25.88 14.64
CA GLU A 147 11.78 26.18 13.20
C GLU A 147 11.58 24.92 12.36
N PHE A 148 10.85 25.05 11.25
CA PHE A 148 10.59 23.95 10.33
C PHE A 148 10.85 24.36 8.89
N MET A 149 11.63 23.56 8.17
CA MET A 149 11.93 23.82 6.77
C MET A 149 10.82 23.28 5.87
N ILE A 150 10.32 24.14 4.98
CA ILE A 150 9.37 23.79 3.93
C ILE A 150 9.94 24.07 2.55
N HIS A 151 9.42 23.38 1.55
CA HIS A 151 9.72 23.61 0.15
C HIS A 151 8.63 24.48 -0.45
N THR A 152 9.02 25.61 -1.04
CA THR A 152 8.12 26.55 -1.72
C THR A 152 8.53 26.72 -3.18
N LYS A 153 7.68 27.40 -3.96
CA LYS A 153 8.01 27.75 -5.36
C LYS A 153 9.30 28.59 -5.47
N ASP A 154 9.61 29.38 -4.44
CA ASP A 154 10.74 30.32 -4.41
C ASP A 154 12.00 29.68 -3.77
N GLY A 155 11.93 28.39 -3.41
CA GLY A 155 12.98 27.62 -2.76
C GLY A 155 12.63 27.18 -1.33
N PRO A 156 13.59 26.60 -0.59
CA PRO A 156 13.40 26.27 0.82
C PRO A 156 13.13 27.52 1.67
N ALA A 157 12.15 27.44 2.56
CA ALA A 157 11.79 28.51 3.50
C ALA A 157 11.66 27.93 4.91
N LEU A 158 12.05 28.73 5.92
CA LEU A 158 11.87 28.36 7.33
C LEU A 158 10.59 28.97 7.87
N LEU A 159 9.72 28.12 8.42
CA LEU A 159 8.61 28.54 9.26
C LEU A 159 9.15 28.76 10.68
N PRO A 160 8.93 29.93 11.30
CA PRO A 160 9.43 30.19 12.65
C PRO A 160 8.62 29.43 13.72
N PRO A 161 9.18 29.26 14.93
CA PRO A 161 8.42 28.85 16.11
C PRO A 161 7.17 29.70 16.30
N GLY A 162 6.08 29.09 16.77
CA GLY A 162 4.76 29.72 16.92
C GLY A 162 3.94 29.77 15.63
N THR A 163 4.46 29.29 14.50
CA THR A 163 3.65 29.14 13.29
C THR A 163 2.51 28.17 13.55
N ASN A 164 1.28 28.66 13.34
CA ASN A 164 0.08 27.84 13.47
C ASN A 164 -0.10 26.98 12.23
N VAL A 165 0.14 25.67 12.34
CA VAL A 165 -0.06 24.75 11.23
C VAL A 165 -1.56 24.47 11.06
N ASN A 166 -2.25 24.05 12.11
CA ASN A 166 -3.69 23.73 12.04
C ASN A 166 -4.40 23.71 13.41
N ARG A 167 -3.95 24.49 14.40
CA ARG A 167 -4.59 24.62 15.73
C ARG A 167 -5.62 25.76 15.74
N PRO A 168 -6.90 25.50 16.07
CA PRO A 168 -7.88 26.57 16.25
C PRO A 168 -7.61 27.39 17.53
N ALA A 169 -8.05 28.64 17.58
CA ALA A 169 -7.71 29.59 18.66
C ALA A 169 -8.14 29.14 20.07
N ASN A 170 -9.25 28.40 20.17
CA ASN A 170 -9.75 27.83 21.43
C ASN A 170 -9.73 26.29 21.37
N ALA A 171 -8.61 25.73 20.90
CA ALA A 171 -8.46 24.29 20.79
C ALA A 171 -8.71 23.60 22.14
N VAL A 172 -9.73 22.74 22.16
CA VAL A 172 -9.88 21.70 23.16
C VAL A 172 -9.49 20.36 22.51
N PRO A 173 -9.01 19.39 23.30
CA PRO A 173 -8.80 18.03 22.83
C PRO A 173 -10.08 17.50 22.17
N ALA A 174 -9.97 17.22 20.87
CA ALA A 174 -11.05 16.73 20.03
C ALA A 174 -10.46 16.08 18.78
N GLU A 175 -10.86 14.85 18.52
CA GLU A 175 -10.45 14.08 17.35
C GLU A 175 -11.16 14.61 16.09
N MET A 176 -10.41 15.35 15.28
CA MET A 176 -10.90 16.02 14.07
C MET A 176 -9.73 16.24 13.10
N ILE A 177 -9.97 16.04 11.81
CA ILE A 177 -9.04 16.54 10.79
C ILE A 177 -9.19 18.05 10.68
N ARG A 178 -8.06 18.77 10.65
CA ARG A 178 -8.03 20.23 10.69
C ARG A 178 -7.29 20.79 9.49
N ILE A 179 -7.85 21.82 8.87
CA ILE A 179 -7.22 22.57 7.78
C ILE A 179 -7.14 24.06 8.12
N ASN A 180 -5.93 24.61 8.07
CA ASN A 180 -5.67 26.03 8.14
C ASN A 180 -5.72 26.64 6.73
N THR A 181 -6.78 27.41 6.48
CA THR A 181 -7.01 28.03 5.17
C THR A 181 -6.07 29.21 4.85
N ASP A 182 -5.21 29.62 5.78
CA ASP A 182 -4.15 30.60 5.54
C ASP A 182 -2.84 29.98 5.05
N ILE A 183 -2.64 28.68 5.24
CA ILE A 183 -1.55 27.93 4.59
C ILE A 183 -2.01 27.52 3.19
N LYS A 184 -1.61 28.32 2.19
CA LYS A 184 -2.01 28.16 0.79
C LYS A 184 -1.02 28.84 -0.14
N GLY A 185 -1.13 28.53 -1.43
CA GLY A 185 -0.40 29.23 -2.49
C GLY A 185 1.11 29.08 -2.32
N ASP A 186 1.78 30.18 -2.06
CA ASP A 186 3.25 30.26 -2.02
C ASP A 186 3.87 29.45 -0.87
N LEU A 187 3.09 29.08 0.16
CA LEU A 187 3.53 28.19 1.24
C LEU A 187 3.46 26.70 0.87
N CYS A 188 2.73 26.34 -0.20
CA CYS A 188 2.62 24.96 -0.64
C CYS A 188 3.83 24.55 -1.48
N SER A 189 4.23 23.29 -1.39
CA SER A 189 5.25 22.76 -2.30
C SER A 189 4.75 22.76 -3.76
N PRO A 190 5.56 23.21 -4.72
CA PRO A 190 5.21 23.13 -6.15
C PRO A 190 5.11 21.69 -6.65
N THR A 191 5.78 20.76 -5.96
CA THR A 191 5.67 19.31 -6.18
C THR A 191 5.18 18.70 -4.87
N PRO A 192 3.89 18.31 -4.78
CA PRO A 192 3.32 17.76 -3.56
C PRO A 192 4.16 16.61 -3.01
N SER A 193 4.52 16.71 -1.73
CA SER A 193 5.22 15.62 -1.06
C SER A 193 4.23 14.56 -0.57
N ARG A 194 4.53 13.27 -0.79
CA ARG A 194 3.73 12.18 -0.21
C ARG A 194 3.75 12.20 1.32
N LEU A 195 4.86 12.65 1.91
CA LEU A 195 5.03 12.77 3.35
C LEU A 195 4.38 14.04 3.94
N GLY A 196 3.61 14.78 3.14
CA GLY A 196 2.91 15.98 3.58
C GLY A 196 3.82 16.96 4.33
N VAL A 197 3.39 17.39 5.52
CA VAL A 197 4.16 18.33 6.34
C VAL A 197 5.54 17.76 6.68
N LEU A 198 5.68 16.48 7.04
CA LEU A 198 7.00 15.88 7.35
C LEU A 198 7.96 15.93 6.16
N GLY A 199 7.43 15.89 4.93
CA GLY A 199 8.19 16.05 3.70
C GLY A 199 8.47 17.50 3.29
N GLY A 200 8.30 18.47 4.20
CA GLY A 200 8.49 19.88 3.94
C GLY A 200 7.35 20.54 3.13
N ASP A 201 6.17 19.93 3.06
CA ASP A 201 5.03 20.48 2.33
C ASP A 201 3.91 20.93 3.27
N ALA A 202 3.89 22.23 3.58
CA ALA A 202 2.96 22.82 4.56
C ALA A 202 1.47 22.61 4.22
N CYS A 203 1.15 22.33 2.95
CA CYS A 203 -0.22 22.12 2.48
C CYS A 203 -0.64 20.64 2.44
N GLY A 204 0.25 19.72 2.83
CA GLY A 204 -0.07 18.31 2.98
C GLY A 204 -0.57 17.95 4.36
N PHE A 205 -0.87 16.67 4.54
CA PHE A 205 -1.28 16.12 5.83
C PHE A 205 -0.26 16.41 6.95
N PRO A 206 -0.71 16.79 8.16
CA PRO A 206 -2.10 16.85 8.64
C PRO A 206 -2.82 18.21 8.49
N ASN A 207 -2.31 19.15 7.68
CA ASN A 207 -3.02 20.39 7.37
C ASN A 207 -4.12 20.16 6.31
N GLY A 208 -5.17 19.44 6.70
CA GLY A 208 -6.07 18.75 5.78
C GLY A 208 -5.48 17.43 5.29
N ARG A 209 -6.10 16.82 4.28
CA ARG A 209 -5.58 15.61 3.63
C ARG A 209 -5.80 15.71 2.13
N ARG A 210 -4.74 15.48 1.38
CA ARG A 210 -4.78 15.29 -0.07
C ARG A 210 -4.83 13.81 -0.40
N LEU A 211 -5.28 13.47 -1.60
CA LEU A 211 -5.33 12.08 -2.04
C LEU A 211 -3.93 11.47 -2.22
N THR A 212 -2.90 12.31 -2.44
CA THR A 212 -1.50 11.91 -2.61
C THR A 212 -0.73 11.76 -1.29
N ASP A 213 -1.31 12.18 -0.16
CA ASP A 213 -0.60 12.10 1.12
C ASP A 213 -0.58 10.65 1.61
N ASP A 214 0.61 10.14 1.90
CA ASP A 214 0.86 8.80 2.41
C ASP A 214 0.65 8.76 3.92
N ILE A 215 -0.62 8.64 4.30
CA ILE A 215 -1.05 8.72 5.70
C ILE A 215 -0.42 7.61 6.56
N VAL A 216 -0.27 6.41 6.01
CA VAL A 216 0.28 5.27 6.75
C VAL A 216 1.73 5.55 7.10
N GLU A 217 2.53 5.97 6.12
CA GLU A 217 3.93 6.32 6.32
C GLU A 217 4.09 7.53 7.25
N ILE A 218 3.30 8.61 7.03
CA ILE A 218 3.38 9.83 7.87
C ILE A 218 3.09 9.53 9.34
N GLU A 219 2.04 8.77 9.63
CA GLU A 219 1.66 8.50 11.02
C GLU A 219 2.60 7.51 11.71
N LEU A 220 3.12 6.53 10.98
CA LEU A 220 4.15 5.64 11.49
C LEU A 220 5.43 6.41 11.87
N LEU A 221 5.85 7.35 11.02
CA LEU A 221 6.97 8.25 11.30
C LEU A 221 6.68 9.20 12.46
N ALA A 222 5.46 9.74 12.55
CA ALA A 222 5.06 10.60 13.66
C ALA A 222 5.15 9.86 14.99
N VAL A 223 4.63 8.63 15.08
CA VAL A 223 4.74 7.79 16.28
C VAL A 223 6.19 7.43 16.59
N ALA A 224 7.04 7.22 15.60
CA ALA A 224 8.48 7.05 15.78
C ALA A 224 9.22 8.34 16.19
N GLY A 225 8.53 9.48 16.27
CA GLY A 225 9.08 10.75 16.78
C GLY A 225 9.58 11.72 15.72
N ALA A 226 9.26 11.51 14.43
CA ALA A 226 9.73 12.39 13.34
C ALA A 226 9.29 13.86 13.50
N ALA A 227 8.15 14.11 14.15
CA ALA A 227 7.65 15.46 14.43
C ALA A 227 8.05 15.99 15.81
N TYR A 228 8.69 15.17 16.67
CA TYR A 228 8.85 15.46 18.08
C TYR A 228 9.64 16.75 18.33
N GLY A 229 10.79 16.90 17.65
CA GLY A 229 11.66 18.07 17.84
C GLY A 229 11.01 19.40 17.43
N VAL A 230 10.07 19.37 16.48
CA VAL A 230 9.45 20.59 15.93
C VAL A 230 8.10 20.93 16.56
N LEU A 231 7.48 19.98 17.27
CA LEU A 231 6.19 20.18 17.96
C LEU A 231 6.29 20.19 19.49
N ASP A 232 7.33 19.57 20.06
CA ASP A 232 7.42 19.38 21.50
C ASP A 232 8.83 19.62 22.07
N GLY A 233 9.81 18.78 21.70
CA GLY A 233 11.23 18.97 22.01
C GLY A 233 11.58 19.05 23.51
N ARG A 234 10.71 18.61 24.42
CA ARG A 234 10.95 18.66 25.88
C ARG A 234 12.02 17.66 26.33
N ASP A 235 12.07 16.50 25.69
CA ASP A 235 13.17 15.57 25.76
C ASP A 235 14.26 16.03 24.78
N ALA A 236 15.28 16.68 25.34
CA ALA A 236 16.39 17.22 24.56
C ALA A 236 17.40 16.14 24.11
N ASP A 237 17.37 14.97 24.74
CA ASP A 237 18.28 13.86 24.44
C ASP A 237 17.74 13.00 23.29
N PHE A 238 16.42 13.02 23.05
CA PHE A 238 15.82 12.38 21.88
C PHE A 238 16.22 13.08 20.57
N GLN A 239 16.68 12.28 19.62
CA GLN A 239 16.90 12.71 18.23
C GLN A 239 16.27 11.68 17.30
N PHE A 240 15.39 12.13 16.41
CA PHE A 240 14.81 11.24 15.42
C PHE A 240 15.89 10.76 14.45
N ASN A 241 16.00 9.43 14.28
CA ASN A 241 16.91 8.85 13.31
C ASN A 241 16.30 8.92 11.91
N ALA A 242 16.82 9.81 11.07
CA ALA A 242 16.37 9.97 9.68
C ALA A 242 16.53 8.69 8.82
N ASP A 243 17.40 7.75 9.21
CA ASP A 243 17.55 6.46 8.52
C ASP A 243 16.31 5.57 8.67
N LEU A 244 15.40 5.90 9.59
CA LEU A 244 14.13 5.19 9.75
C LEU A 244 13.10 5.58 8.68
N ILE A 245 13.26 6.71 7.97
CA ILE A 245 12.31 7.16 6.93
C ILE A 245 12.08 6.08 5.86
N PRO A 246 13.11 5.53 5.19
CA PRO A 246 12.90 4.48 4.19
C PRO A 246 12.55 3.10 4.79
N VAL A 247 12.63 2.94 6.12
CA VAL A 247 12.39 1.66 6.81
C VAL A 247 10.95 1.57 7.31
N LEU A 248 10.46 2.65 7.89
CA LEU A 248 9.09 2.80 8.40
C LEU A 248 8.16 3.19 7.25
N SER A 249 8.10 2.33 6.24
CA SER A 249 7.33 2.51 5.02
C SER A 249 6.51 1.26 4.72
N ASP A 250 5.33 1.43 4.15
CA ASP A 250 4.56 0.30 3.58
C ASP A 250 5.05 -0.07 2.16
N ASN A 251 6.00 0.69 1.62
CA ASN A 251 6.54 0.60 0.26
C ASN A 251 5.49 0.79 -0.85
N VAL A 252 4.39 1.49 -0.57
CA VAL A 252 3.34 1.82 -1.54
C VAL A 252 3.40 3.31 -1.87
N ASP A 253 4.27 3.66 -2.81
CA ASP A 253 4.70 5.04 -2.96
C ASP A 253 4.05 5.78 -4.16
N PHE A 254 3.14 5.10 -4.88
CA PHE A 254 2.29 5.65 -5.94
C PHE A 254 0.92 4.95 -5.99
N ASN A 255 -0.06 5.65 -6.55
CA ASN A 255 -1.36 5.03 -6.84
C ASN A 255 -1.27 4.16 -8.09
N ASP A 256 -1.93 3.00 -8.02
CA ASP A 256 -2.09 2.05 -9.12
C ASP A 256 -2.80 2.65 -10.35
N LYS A 257 -3.64 3.68 -10.14
CA LYS A 257 -4.20 4.53 -11.19
C LYS A 257 -3.99 6.03 -10.91
N PRO A 258 -3.77 6.83 -11.96
CA PRO A 258 -3.71 8.28 -11.81
C PRO A 258 -5.07 8.84 -11.37
N PHE A 259 -5.05 9.91 -10.55
CA PHE A 259 -6.25 10.64 -10.17
C PHE A 259 -6.98 11.24 -11.36
N ASP A 260 -8.31 11.31 -11.25
CA ASP A 260 -9.15 11.99 -12.22
C ASP A 260 -8.95 13.51 -12.12
N ALA A 261 -9.02 14.22 -13.26
CA ALA A 261 -8.91 15.68 -13.29
C ALA A 261 -10.17 16.41 -12.81
N ASN A 262 -11.25 15.69 -12.53
CA ASN A 262 -12.54 16.23 -12.13
C ASN A 262 -13.03 15.59 -10.84
N PHE A 263 -13.77 16.36 -10.04
CA PHE A 263 -14.40 15.85 -8.81
C PHE A 263 -15.22 14.57 -9.10
N PRO A 264 -15.05 13.49 -8.32
CA PRO A 264 -14.39 13.42 -6.99
C PRO A 264 -12.87 13.21 -6.99
N TYR A 265 -12.18 13.32 -8.13
CA TYR A 265 -10.73 13.17 -8.32
C TYR A 265 -10.14 11.79 -8.02
N MET A 266 -10.88 10.90 -7.36
CA MET A 266 -10.49 9.50 -7.18
C MET A 266 -10.58 8.72 -8.49
N ALA A 267 -9.55 7.93 -8.77
CA ALA A 267 -9.59 6.99 -9.88
C ALA A 267 -10.69 5.94 -9.67
N THR A 268 -11.28 5.45 -10.77
CA THR A 268 -12.18 4.30 -10.72
C THR A 268 -11.41 3.04 -10.36
N ALA A 269 -12.02 2.15 -9.56
CA ALA A 269 -11.42 0.88 -9.19
C ALA A 269 -10.87 0.12 -10.41
N GLN A 270 -9.79 -0.62 -10.22
CA GLN A 270 -9.29 -1.55 -11.23
C GLN A 270 -10.41 -2.51 -11.65
N SER A 271 -10.47 -2.83 -12.95
CA SER A 271 -11.41 -3.84 -13.43
C SER A 271 -10.98 -5.19 -12.85
N GLY A 272 -11.90 -5.87 -12.14
CA GLY A 272 -11.62 -7.20 -11.59
C GLY A 272 -11.36 -8.27 -12.65
N GLN A 273 -11.59 -7.97 -13.94
CA GLN A 273 -11.35 -8.88 -15.06
C GLN A 273 -10.03 -8.59 -15.79
N GLU A 274 -9.52 -7.36 -15.71
CA GLU A 274 -8.34 -6.90 -16.46
C GLU A 274 -7.13 -6.62 -15.57
N HIS A 275 -7.30 -6.66 -14.25
CA HIS A 275 -6.24 -6.37 -13.28
C HIS A 275 -5.67 -7.65 -12.66
N PHE A 276 -4.34 -7.73 -12.62
CA PHE A 276 -3.60 -8.74 -11.89
C PHE A 276 -3.01 -8.10 -10.62
N HIS A 277 -3.05 -8.82 -9.50
CA HIS A 277 -2.44 -8.33 -8.26
C HIS A 277 -0.91 -8.45 -8.37
N GLN A 278 -0.20 -7.32 -8.36
CA GLN A 278 1.21 -7.30 -7.98
C GLN A 278 1.25 -7.52 -6.46
N ASN A 279 1.56 -8.73 -6.01
CA ASN A 279 1.75 -8.97 -4.58
C ASN A 279 3.00 -8.21 -4.11
N PRO A 280 2.93 -7.36 -3.07
CA PRO A 280 4.12 -6.86 -2.42
C PRO A 280 4.74 -8.02 -1.63
N VAL A 281 5.90 -8.54 -2.07
CA VAL A 281 6.57 -9.66 -1.39
C VAL A 281 7.93 -9.24 -0.83
N LYS A 282 8.03 -9.35 0.51
CA LYS A 282 9.19 -9.46 1.42
C LYS A 282 10.52 -8.79 1.02
N ALA A 283 10.90 -7.77 1.81
CA ALA A 283 12.20 -7.07 1.83
C ALA A 283 13.45 -7.91 2.22
N SER A 284 13.38 -9.26 2.24
CA SER A 284 14.54 -10.11 2.55
C SER A 284 15.31 -10.59 1.31
N GLN A 285 14.82 -10.30 0.11
CA GLN A 285 15.49 -10.62 -1.15
C GLN A 285 15.71 -9.32 -1.91
N ILE A 286 16.89 -9.17 -2.53
CA ILE A 286 17.12 -8.06 -3.47
C ILE A 286 16.22 -8.34 -4.66
N VAL A 287 15.02 -7.75 -4.65
CA VAL A 287 14.10 -7.76 -5.78
C VAL A 287 14.55 -6.63 -6.72
N GLY A 288 14.97 -7.02 -7.91
CA GLY A 288 15.21 -6.08 -9.02
C GLY A 288 14.06 -6.16 -10.00
N SER A 289 13.73 -5.03 -10.61
CA SER A 289 12.89 -4.98 -11.80
C SER A 289 13.66 -4.36 -12.96
N VAL A 290 13.46 -4.91 -14.15
CA VAL A 290 14.08 -4.39 -15.37
C VAL A 290 13.02 -4.22 -16.43
N MET A 291 12.99 -3.02 -17.00
CA MET A 291 12.31 -2.72 -18.25
C MET A 291 13.34 -2.65 -19.38
N SER A 292 13.12 -3.41 -20.45
CA SER A 292 13.90 -3.29 -21.68
C SER A 292 12.98 -3.14 -22.88
N LEU A 293 13.33 -2.23 -23.78
CA LEU A 293 12.56 -1.92 -24.98
C LEU A 293 13.24 -2.54 -26.20
N ALA A 294 12.46 -2.98 -27.19
CA ALA A 294 12.97 -3.13 -28.55
C ALA A 294 13.37 -1.75 -29.07
N ARG A 295 14.61 -1.58 -29.57
CA ARG A 295 15.15 -0.24 -29.87
C ARG A 295 15.47 -0.01 -31.34
N ASP A 296 15.80 -1.06 -32.06
CA ASP A 296 16.21 -1.01 -33.45
C ASP A 296 15.33 -1.91 -34.30
N LYS A 297 15.23 -1.64 -35.62
CA LYS A 297 14.53 -2.49 -36.60
C LYS A 297 14.93 -3.97 -36.64
N SER A 298 16.04 -4.31 -36.00
CA SER A 298 16.54 -5.68 -35.85
C SER A 298 16.14 -6.31 -34.52
N ASP A 299 15.38 -5.61 -33.70
CA ASP A 299 14.87 -6.06 -32.42
C ASP A 299 13.42 -6.56 -32.51
N ASP A 300 12.75 -6.35 -33.63
CA ASP A 300 11.52 -7.06 -33.94
C ASP A 300 11.49 -7.47 -35.41
N SER A 301 10.76 -8.54 -35.69
CA SER A 301 10.60 -9.04 -37.05
C SER A 301 9.43 -10.01 -37.08
N GLU A 302 8.86 -10.16 -38.26
CA GLU A 302 7.84 -11.16 -38.50
C GLU A 302 8.31 -12.15 -39.55
N GLU A 303 7.86 -13.38 -39.45
CA GLU A 303 8.24 -14.46 -40.36
C GLU A 303 6.99 -15.24 -40.76
N ARG A 304 6.72 -15.31 -42.08
CA ARG A 304 5.64 -16.15 -42.62
C ARG A 304 6.03 -17.62 -42.53
N GLN A 305 5.04 -18.51 -42.57
CA GLN A 305 5.24 -19.97 -42.66
C GLN A 305 6.23 -20.43 -43.75
N SER A 306 6.36 -19.68 -44.85
CA SER A 306 7.36 -19.94 -45.92
C SER A 306 8.82 -19.63 -45.54
N GLY A 307 9.06 -19.12 -44.32
CA GLY A 307 10.34 -18.63 -43.83
C GLY A 307 10.73 -17.24 -44.35
N SER A 308 9.87 -16.53 -45.05
CA SER A 308 10.18 -15.16 -45.51
C SER A 308 9.97 -14.18 -44.36
N ASN A 309 10.98 -13.37 -44.04
CA ASN A 309 10.89 -12.36 -42.99
C ASN A 309 10.39 -11.02 -43.53
N TYR A 310 9.61 -10.33 -42.72
CA TYR A 310 9.22 -8.94 -42.87
C TYR A 310 10.08 -8.12 -41.92
N PHE A 311 11.24 -7.73 -42.43
CA PHE A 311 12.19 -6.91 -41.69
C PHE A 311 11.80 -5.44 -41.85
N GLY A 312 11.60 -4.73 -40.74
CA GLY A 312 11.13 -3.33 -40.74
C GLY A 312 9.63 -3.16 -41.07
N SER A 313 8.80 -4.14 -40.69
CA SER A 313 7.35 -3.99 -40.71
C SER A 313 6.92 -2.87 -39.74
N ARG A 314 5.77 -2.23 -39.96
CA ARG A 314 5.28 -1.15 -39.06
C ARG A 314 4.44 -1.70 -37.91
N ASP A 315 4.06 -2.96 -38.02
CA ASP A 315 3.18 -3.73 -37.16
C ASP A 315 3.81 -5.10 -36.92
N LEU A 316 3.34 -5.75 -35.86
CA LEU A 316 3.63 -7.12 -35.48
C LEU A 316 2.31 -7.87 -35.36
N GLU A 317 2.05 -8.79 -36.28
CA GLU A 317 0.88 -9.66 -36.30
C GLU A 317 1.12 -10.91 -35.47
N LEU A 318 0.75 -10.86 -34.19
CA LEU A 318 0.90 -11.98 -33.28
C LEU A 318 -0.09 -13.10 -33.65
N GLY A 319 0.44 -14.29 -33.95
CA GLY A 319 -0.33 -15.50 -34.26
C GLY A 319 -0.50 -15.74 -35.75
N THR A 320 -1.34 -14.95 -36.42
CA THR A 320 -1.63 -15.07 -37.84
C THR A 320 -1.76 -13.71 -38.51
N LEU A 321 -1.46 -13.66 -39.81
CA LEU A 321 -1.79 -12.53 -40.68
C LEU A 321 -2.83 -13.00 -41.70
N LYS A 322 -4.05 -12.47 -41.61
CA LYS A 322 -5.17 -12.86 -42.51
C LYS A 322 -5.39 -14.37 -42.51
N GLY A 323 -5.33 -14.97 -41.32
CA GLY A 323 -5.53 -16.41 -41.09
C GLY A 323 -4.40 -17.32 -41.56
N LYS A 324 -3.23 -16.77 -41.95
CA LYS A 324 -2.03 -17.56 -42.24
C LYS A 324 -1.06 -17.50 -41.07
N PRO A 325 -0.44 -18.62 -40.65
CA PRO A 325 0.49 -18.61 -39.53
C PRO A 325 1.64 -17.61 -39.72
N GLN A 326 1.82 -16.78 -38.69
CA GLN A 326 2.88 -15.80 -38.54
C GLN A 326 3.72 -16.19 -37.32
N THR A 327 5.02 -16.06 -37.42
CA THR A 327 5.93 -16.14 -36.27
C THR A 327 6.51 -14.76 -36.03
N VAL A 328 6.29 -14.20 -34.85
CA VAL A 328 6.84 -12.90 -34.46
C VAL A 328 8.05 -13.11 -33.56
N GLY A 329 9.12 -12.40 -33.84
CA GLY A 329 10.30 -12.32 -33.00
C GLY A 329 10.39 -10.93 -32.38
N VAL A 330 10.60 -10.86 -31.07
CA VAL A 330 10.94 -9.60 -30.36
C VAL A 330 12.17 -9.83 -29.52
N ARG A 331 13.10 -8.88 -29.52
CA ARG A 331 14.41 -8.94 -28.89
C ARG A 331 14.63 -7.68 -28.07
N PHE A 332 15.19 -7.87 -26.89
CA PHE A 332 15.43 -6.84 -25.91
C PHE A 332 16.93 -6.80 -25.60
N PRO A 333 17.68 -5.78 -26.05
CA PRO A 333 19.09 -5.61 -25.70
C PRO A 333 19.26 -5.17 -24.23
N ASN A 334 20.47 -5.32 -23.70
CA ASN A 334 20.88 -4.76 -22.41
C ASN A 334 19.99 -5.19 -21.23
N VAL A 335 19.55 -6.46 -21.18
CA VAL A 335 18.67 -6.94 -20.11
C VAL A 335 19.45 -7.05 -18.81
N LYS A 336 19.12 -6.20 -17.84
CA LYS A 336 19.85 -6.03 -16.58
C LYS A 336 19.50 -7.05 -15.50
N VAL A 337 19.37 -8.33 -15.88
CA VAL A 337 19.09 -9.44 -14.94
C VAL A 337 20.38 -10.24 -14.69
N PRO A 338 20.86 -10.34 -13.44
CA PRO A 338 22.04 -11.13 -13.09
C PRO A 338 21.88 -12.62 -13.40
N ALA A 339 23.00 -13.29 -13.66
CA ALA A 339 23.01 -14.74 -13.83
C ALA A 339 22.59 -15.47 -12.55
N GLY A 340 21.74 -16.48 -12.69
CA GLY A 340 21.22 -17.26 -11.56
C GLY A 340 20.19 -16.54 -10.69
N ALA A 341 19.66 -15.39 -11.13
CA ALA A 341 18.51 -14.76 -10.49
C ALA A 341 17.27 -15.67 -10.54
N THR A 342 16.44 -15.62 -9.50
CA THR A 342 15.15 -16.33 -9.46
C THR A 342 14.10 -15.39 -10.05
N ILE A 343 13.49 -15.77 -11.17
CA ILE A 343 12.51 -14.93 -11.87
C ILE A 343 11.14 -15.10 -11.21
N MET A 344 10.58 -13.99 -10.73
CA MET A 344 9.27 -13.95 -10.09
C MET A 344 8.16 -13.77 -11.12
N ALA A 345 8.35 -12.83 -12.04
CA ALA A 345 7.42 -12.52 -13.11
C ALA A 345 8.16 -12.09 -14.37
N ALA A 346 7.60 -12.42 -15.53
CA ALA A 346 8.05 -11.89 -16.81
C ALA A 346 6.86 -11.66 -17.74
N HIS A 347 6.77 -10.46 -18.31
CA HIS A 347 5.70 -10.03 -19.21
C HIS A 347 6.28 -9.22 -20.38
N ILE A 348 5.56 -9.21 -21.50
CA ILE A 348 5.79 -8.27 -22.60
C ILE A 348 4.55 -7.39 -22.71
N GLU A 349 4.75 -6.08 -22.65
CA GLU A 349 3.73 -5.10 -22.99
C GLU A 349 3.75 -4.85 -24.50
N PHE A 350 2.57 -4.91 -25.11
CA PHE A 350 2.33 -4.55 -26.50
C PHE A 350 1.40 -3.35 -26.55
N THR A 351 1.67 -2.37 -27.40
CA THR A 351 0.67 -1.35 -27.74
C THR A 351 -0.03 -1.75 -29.02
N ALA A 352 -1.36 -1.87 -28.99
CA ALA A 352 -2.14 -2.30 -30.14
C ALA A 352 -2.06 -1.29 -31.30
N GLU A 353 -1.74 -1.78 -32.50
CA GLU A 353 -1.77 -0.99 -33.73
C GLU A 353 -3.22 -0.77 -34.19
N GLU A 354 -4.06 -1.80 -34.12
CA GLU A 354 -5.47 -1.75 -34.54
C GLU A 354 -6.40 -2.45 -33.53
N ASN A 355 -7.68 -2.54 -33.88
CA ASN A 355 -8.68 -3.21 -33.06
C ASN A 355 -8.81 -4.66 -33.49
N ASP A 356 -8.41 -5.60 -32.64
CA ASP A 356 -8.52 -7.04 -32.88
C ASP A 356 -9.34 -7.71 -31.79
N ASN A 357 -10.50 -8.23 -32.16
CA ASN A 357 -11.45 -8.85 -31.22
C ASN A 357 -11.78 -10.31 -31.55
N GLY A 358 -11.14 -10.89 -32.58
CA GLY A 358 -11.28 -12.31 -32.92
C GLY A 358 -10.67 -13.20 -31.83
N PRO A 359 -11.11 -14.47 -31.70
CA PRO A 359 -10.48 -15.42 -30.79
C PRO A 359 -9.00 -15.62 -31.18
N ALA A 360 -8.12 -15.66 -30.18
CA ALA A 360 -6.69 -15.88 -30.38
C ALA A 360 -6.08 -16.66 -29.22
N ASN A 361 -5.14 -17.54 -29.53
CA ASN A 361 -4.33 -18.29 -28.56
C ASN A 361 -2.87 -18.22 -29.01
N LEU A 362 -2.03 -17.66 -28.15
CA LEU A 362 -0.62 -17.41 -28.45
C LEU A 362 0.28 -18.21 -27.52
N GLN A 363 1.48 -18.50 -27.99
CA GLN A 363 2.53 -19.15 -27.23
C GLN A 363 3.79 -18.30 -27.28
N ILE A 364 4.40 -18.08 -26.12
CA ILE A 364 5.62 -17.26 -25.98
C ILE A 364 6.77 -18.19 -25.60
N TYR A 365 7.71 -18.37 -26.53
CA TYR A 365 8.97 -19.06 -26.29
C TYR A 365 10.09 -18.04 -26.14
N GLY A 366 11.15 -18.39 -25.42
CA GLY A 366 12.42 -17.68 -25.44
C GLY A 366 13.35 -18.30 -26.48
N GLU A 367 14.30 -17.51 -26.99
CA GLU A 367 15.47 -18.05 -27.68
C GLU A 367 16.43 -18.64 -26.63
N ALA A 368 16.67 -19.94 -26.68
CA ALA A 368 17.60 -20.66 -25.81
C ALA A 368 19.07 -20.39 -26.19
N SER A 369 19.49 -19.14 -26.03
CA SER A 369 20.85 -18.65 -26.27
C SER A 369 21.31 -17.76 -25.10
N ASP A 370 22.62 -17.60 -24.97
CA ASP A 370 23.20 -16.81 -23.88
C ASP A 370 23.10 -15.30 -24.14
N ASN A 371 23.19 -14.89 -25.41
CA ASN A 371 23.04 -13.51 -25.85
C ASN A 371 22.41 -13.51 -27.25
N ALA A 372 21.13 -13.17 -27.33
CA ALA A 372 20.38 -13.23 -28.57
C ALA A 372 20.94 -12.25 -29.62
N THR A 373 21.25 -12.77 -30.80
CA THR A 373 21.71 -11.93 -31.93
C THR A 373 20.53 -11.13 -32.51
N PRO A 374 20.78 -9.92 -33.05
CA PRO A 374 19.75 -9.15 -33.75
C PRO A 374 19.10 -9.98 -34.87
N PHE A 375 17.83 -9.73 -35.15
CA PHE A 375 17.15 -10.34 -36.29
C PHE A 375 17.81 -9.89 -37.60
N GLU A 376 17.85 -10.81 -38.56
CA GLU A 376 18.41 -10.56 -39.89
C GLU A 376 17.34 -10.78 -40.96
N ASN A 377 17.49 -10.09 -42.08
CA ASN A 377 16.72 -10.37 -43.29
C ASN A 377 17.23 -11.66 -43.97
N LYS A 378 16.98 -12.80 -43.33
CA LYS A 378 17.41 -14.13 -43.75
C LYS A 378 16.24 -15.11 -43.58
N ARG A 379 16.03 -15.99 -44.55
CA ARG A 379 14.94 -16.97 -44.44
C ARG A 379 15.07 -17.81 -43.16
N HIS A 380 13.94 -18.01 -42.48
CA HIS A 380 13.85 -18.78 -41.24
C HIS A 380 14.72 -18.21 -40.11
N ASN A 381 14.92 -16.88 -40.03
CA ASN A 381 15.76 -16.28 -38.98
C ASN A 381 15.12 -16.38 -37.59
N ILE A 382 13.79 -16.46 -37.52
CA ILE A 382 13.05 -16.56 -36.25
C ILE A 382 12.74 -18.03 -35.97
N SER A 383 12.17 -18.75 -36.94
CA SER A 383 11.73 -20.14 -36.71
C SER A 383 12.86 -21.15 -36.46
N ASN A 384 14.08 -20.89 -36.95
CA ASN A 384 15.24 -21.75 -36.69
C ASN A 384 15.96 -21.42 -35.38
N ARG A 385 15.61 -20.34 -34.67
CA ARG A 385 16.22 -20.05 -33.38
C ARG A 385 15.87 -21.16 -32.38
N PRO A 386 16.85 -21.64 -31.59
CA PRO A 386 16.58 -22.67 -30.60
C PRO A 386 15.59 -22.12 -29.58
N LYS A 387 14.52 -22.86 -29.30
CA LYS A 387 13.50 -22.44 -28.32
C LYS A 387 13.84 -22.96 -26.92
N THR A 388 13.42 -22.23 -25.91
CA THR A 388 13.25 -22.73 -24.54
C THR A 388 12.34 -23.95 -24.53
N THR A 389 12.53 -24.84 -23.55
CA THR A 389 11.61 -25.95 -23.30
C THR A 389 10.33 -25.41 -22.66
N ALA A 390 10.48 -24.45 -21.74
CA ALA A 390 9.37 -23.72 -21.17
C ALA A 390 8.77 -22.77 -22.23
N PHE A 391 7.46 -22.56 -22.14
CA PHE A 391 6.74 -21.56 -22.92
C PHE A 391 5.59 -20.98 -22.08
N GLY A 392 5.22 -19.73 -22.36
CA GLY A 392 3.99 -19.14 -21.86
C GLY A 392 2.82 -19.56 -22.74
N ASP A 393 1.80 -20.17 -22.15
CA ASP A 393 0.56 -20.56 -22.83
C ASP A 393 -0.51 -19.45 -22.69
N TRP A 394 -0.54 -18.51 -23.64
CA TRP A 394 -1.44 -17.37 -23.63
C TRP A 394 -2.76 -17.73 -24.32
N ALA A 395 -3.56 -18.54 -23.63
CA ALA A 395 -4.89 -18.94 -24.09
C ALA A 395 -5.92 -17.81 -23.94
N ASN A 396 -6.93 -17.81 -24.82
CA ASN A 396 -8.05 -16.85 -24.80
C ASN A 396 -7.60 -15.39 -24.69
N VAL A 397 -6.68 -14.97 -25.57
CA VAL A 397 -6.15 -13.60 -25.56
C VAL A 397 -7.32 -12.62 -25.71
N GLY A 398 -7.43 -11.66 -24.79
CA GLY A 398 -8.44 -10.60 -24.81
C GLY A 398 -8.34 -9.71 -26.05
N GLU A 399 -9.31 -8.84 -26.28
CA GLU A 399 -9.27 -7.92 -27.42
C GLU A 399 -8.08 -6.95 -27.33
N PHE A 400 -7.46 -6.65 -28.47
CA PHE A 400 -6.55 -5.52 -28.61
C PHE A 400 -7.35 -4.30 -29.07
N ILE A 401 -7.25 -3.20 -28.34
CA ILE A 401 -7.93 -1.95 -28.65
C ILE A 401 -6.88 -0.96 -29.11
N LYS A 402 -7.03 -0.43 -30.33
CA LYS A 402 -6.08 0.50 -30.97
C LYS A 402 -5.55 1.57 -30.00
N ASN A 403 -4.23 1.71 -29.94
CA ASN A 403 -3.47 2.60 -29.04
C ASN A 403 -3.60 2.32 -27.53
N LYS A 404 -4.16 1.17 -27.12
CA LYS A 404 -4.10 0.70 -25.74
C LYS A 404 -2.94 -0.26 -25.56
N ARG A 405 -2.41 -0.29 -24.34
CA ARG A 405 -1.36 -1.22 -23.93
C ARG A 405 -1.99 -2.49 -23.41
N HIS A 406 -1.39 -3.62 -23.75
CA HIS A 406 -1.84 -4.95 -23.41
C HIS A 406 -0.66 -5.78 -22.95
N TRP A 407 -0.77 -6.33 -21.76
CA TRP A 407 0.26 -7.21 -21.20
C TRP A 407 0.03 -8.65 -21.65
N SER A 408 1.12 -9.36 -21.94
CA SER A 408 1.09 -10.81 -22.03
C SER A 408 0.81 -11.45 -20.67
N ILE A 409 0.49 -12.75 -20.67
CA ILE A 409 0.57 -13.58 -19.46
C ILE A 409 1.98 -13.56 -18.84
N ASN A 410 2.08 -14.03 -17.59
CA ASN A 410 3.37 -14.30 -16.95
C ASN A 410 4.03 -15.54 -17.61
N PHE A 411 5.24 -15.37 -18.12
CA PHE A 411 6.05 -16.44 -18.69
C PHE A 411 7.41 -16.61 -17.96
N ALA A 412 7.48 -16.28 -16.67
CA ALA A 412 8.69 -16.40 -15.84
C ALA A 412 9.52 -17.70 -16.04
N PRO A 413 8.93 -18.91 -16.19
CA PRO A 413 9.71 -20.12 -16.46
C PRO A 413 10.57 -20.07 -17.73
N VAL A 414 10.14 -19.31 -18.75
CA VAL A 414 10.89 -19.09 -20.00
C VAL A 414 12.14 -18.26 -19.74
N VAL A 415 11.98 -17.14 -19.02
CA VAL A 415 13.11 -16.26 -18.66
C VAL A 415 14.05 -16.98 -17.69
N GLN A 416 13.50 -17.78 -16.77
CA GLN A 416 14.28 -18.60 -15.83
C GLN A 416 15.21 -19.58 -16.57
N GLU A 417 14.73 -20.23 -17.64
CA GLU A 417 15.58 -21.08 -18.47
C GLU A 417 16.74 -20.32 -19.11
N ILE A 418 16.53 -19.08 -19.55
CA ILE A 418 17.56 -18.25 -20.18
C ILE A 418 18.61 -17.78 -19.16
N VAL A 419 18.18 -17.24 -18.01
CA VAL A 419 19.12 -16.71 -17.00
C VAL A 419 19.90 -17.80 -16.25
N ASN A 420 19.43 -19.05 -16.33
CA ASN A 420 20.11 -20.23 -15.79
C ASN A 420 21.19 -20.79 -16.74
N ARG A 421 21.30 -20.28 -17.97
CA ARG A 421 22.32 -20.74 -18.91
C ARG A 421 23.70 -20.29 -18.43
N SER A 422 24.69 -21.17 -18.54
CA SER A 422 26.03 -20.92 -18.02
C SER A 422 26.77 -19.75 -18.67
N GLY A 423 26.39 -19.35 -19.87
CA GLY A 423 26.94 -18.18 -20.57
C GLY A 423 26.12 -16.90 -20.40
N TRP A 424 24.98 -16.94 -19.70
CA TRP A 424 24.19 -15.74 -19.45
C TRP A 424 24.98 -14.73 -18.60
N GLN A 425 24.94 -13.46 -19.00
CA GLN A 425 25.56 -12.33 -18.30
C GLN A 425 24.58 -11.16 -18.26
N GLU A 426 24.60 -10.39 -17.18
CA GLU A 426 23.83 -9.16 -17.08
C GLU A 426 24.17 -8.22 -18.25
N GLY A 427 23.16 -7.71 -18.94
CA GLY A 427 23.31 -6.89 -20.15
C GLY A 427 23.29 -7.68 -21.46
N ASN A 428 23.27 -9.01 -21.42
CA ASN A 428 22.98 -9.80 -22.61
C ASN A 428 21.54 -9.53 -23.11
N ALA A 429 21.31 -9.83 -24.39
CA ALA A 429 19.99 -9.68 -24.99
C ALA A 429 19.17 -10.96 -24.84
N MET A 430 17.87 -10.79 -24.62
CA MET A 430 16.88 -11.88 -24.72
C MET A 430 16.06 -11.69 -25.98
N ALA A 431 15.70 -12.79 -26.64
CA ALA A 431 14.71 -12.78 -27.71
C ALA A 431 13.59 -13.76 -27.39
N PHE A 432 12.39 -13.41 -27.83
CA PHE A 432 11.18 -14.18 -27.66
C PHE A 432 10.53 -14.43 -29.02
N ILE A 433 9.91 -15.61 -29.14
CA ILE A 433 9.31 -16.13 -30.36
C ILE A 433 7.84 -16.40 -30.05
N ILE A 434 6.97 -15.65 -30.71
CA ILE A 434 5.53 -15.68 -30.50
C ILE A 434 4.88 -16.36 -31.70
N THR A 435 4.09 -17.38 -31.43
CA THR A 435 3.35 -18.16 -32.44
C THR A 435 1.96 -18.48 -31.91
N GLY A 436 0.99 -18.74 -32.78
CA GLY A 436 -0.34 -19.13 -32.30
C GLY A 436 -1.39 -19.13 -33.39
N ASP A 437 -2.64 -19.05 -32.97
CA ASP A 437 -3.81 -18.80 -33.81
C ASP A 437 -4.49 -17.47 -33.44
N GLY A 438 -5.37 -17.00 -34.33
CA GLY A 438 -5.94 -15.66 -34.24
C GLY A 438 -4.93 -14.56 -34.60
N GLU A 439 -5.34 -13.31 -34.49
CA GLU A 439 -4.56 -12.13 -34.90
C GLU A 439 -4.63 -11.08 -33.78
N ARG A 440 -3.47 -10.59 -33.36
CA ARG A 440 -3.32 -9.39 -32.51
C ARG A 440 -2.21 -8.54 -33.11
N SER A 441 -2.55 -7.35 -33.54
CA SER A 441 -1.64 -6.42 -34.20
C SER A 441 -1.08 -5.42 -33.19
N ALA A 442 0.23 -5.43 -33.02
CA ALA A 442 0.95 -4.50 -32.13
C ALA A 442 1.87 -3.57 -32.94
N TRP A 443 2.16 -2.38 -32.41
CA TRP A 443 3.18 -1.52 -32.99
C TRP A 443 4.56 -2.19 -32.94
N SER A 444 5.28 -2.16 -34.06
CA SER A 444 6.71 -2.43 -34.08
C SER A 444 7.51 -1.17 -33.73
N VAL A 445 8.81 -1.35 -33.52
CA VAL A 445 9.77 -0.26 -33.35
C VAL A 445 9.83 0.66 -34.58
N ASP A 446 9.76 0.11 -35.81
CA ASP A 446 9.75 0.91 -37.04
C ASP A 446 8.42 1.65 -37.27
N GLY A 447 7.32 1.10 -36.75
CA GLY A 447 6.00 1.72 -36.81
C GLY A 447 5.88 2.92 -35.89
N LYS A 448 6.14 2.69 -34.60
CA LYS A 448 6.02 3.69 -33.53
C LYS A 448 7.01 3.39 -32.39
N PRO A 449 8.25 3.93 -32.44
CA PRO A 449 9.30 3.59 -31.47
C PRO A 449 8.93 3.78 -29.99
N GLY A 450 8.08 4.76 -29.66
CA GLY A 450 7.65 5.03 -28.29
C GLY A 450 6.62 4.04 -27.74
N ASP A 451 6.02 3.23 -28.62
CA ASP A 451 4.96 2.26 -28.32
C ASP A 451 5.41 0.82 -28.71
N ALA A 452 6.69 0.64 -29.02
CA ALA A 452 7.30 -0.65 -29.34
C ALA A 452 7.19 -1.62 -28.15
N PRO A 453 7.33 -2.94 -28.38
CA PRO A 453 7.24 -3.93 -27.30
C PRO A 453 8.21 -3.62 -26.16
N MET A 454 7.75 -3.86 -24.92
CA MET A 454 8.54 -3.68 -23.70
C MET A 454 8.55 -4.96 -22.87
N LEU A 455 9.73 -5.46 -22.56
CA LEU A 455 9.93 -6.56 -21.63
C LEU A 455 9.98 -6.02 -20.20
N TYR A 456 9.17 -6.61 -19.33
CA TYR A 456 9.19 -6.40 -17.89
C TYR A 456 9.56 -7.70 -17.19
N ILE A 457 10.59 -7.67 -16.34
CA ILE A 457 11.02 -8.82 -15.53
C ILE A 457 11.15 -8.38 -14.08
N GLU A 458 10.56 -9.16 -13.18
CA GLU A 458 10.81 -9.12 -11.74
C GLU A 458 11.66 -10.33 -11.34
N TYR A 459 12.71 -10.10 -10.58
CA TYR A 459 13.60 -11.18 -10.15
C TYR A 459 14.18 -10.92 -8.76
N GLU A 460 14.58 -12.01 -8.12
CA GLU A 460 15.28 -12.03 -6.85
C GLU A 460 16.72 -12.50 -7.07
N VAL A 461 17.67 -11.83 -6.42
CA VAL A 461 19.04 -12.32 -6.35
C VAL A 461 19.28 -12.89 -4.96
N ASN A 462 19.79 -14.12 -4.88
CA ASN A 462 20.29 -14.68 -3.63
C ASN A 462 21.62 -14.00 -3.25
N GLY A 463 21.52 -12.77 -2.75
CA GLY A 463 22.60 -12.07 -2.09
C GLY A 463 22.52 -12.32 -0.59
N SER A 464 23.54 -12.93 0.01
CA SER A 464 23.84 -12.58 1.39
C SER A 464 24.20 -11.10 1.37
N VAL A 465 23.51 -10.28 2.15
CA VAL A 465 24.07 -8.99 2.52
C VAL A 465 25.35 -9.34 3.27
N GLN A 466 26.50 -9.25 2.60
CA GLN A 466 27.76 -9.02 3.30
C GLN A 466 27.63 -7.62 3.89
N ALA A 467 26.87 -7.51 4.98
CA ALA A 467 27.15 -6.52 5.97
C ALA A 467 28.63 -6.72 6.26
N SER A 468 29.45 -5.72 5.95
CA SER A 468 30.78 -5.68 6.54
C SER A 468 30.54 -5.66 8.03
N ALA A 469 30.55 -6.84 8.64
CA ALA A 469 30.50 -7.01 10.06
C ALA A 469 31.71 -6.23 10.59
N ILE A 470 31.45 -5.11 11.25
CA ILE A 470 32.38 -4.62 12.25
C ILE A 470 32.45 -5.78 13.26
N GLU A 471 33.57 -6.50 13.27
CA GLU A 471 33.85 -7.49 14.30
C GLU A 471 33.73 -6.79 15.65
N LEU A 472 32.65 -7.09 16.37
CA LEU A 472 32.54 -6.81 17.78
C LEU A 472 33.57 -7.69 18.49
N GLU A 473 34.68 -7.08 18.94
CA GLU A 473 35.58 -7.72 19.89
C GLU A 473 34.77 -8.18 21.11
N SER A 474 34.95 -9.46 21.43
CA SER A 474 34.24 -10.18 22.50
C SER A 474 34.40 -9.54 23.87
N VAL A 475 33.29 -9.19 24.52
CA VAL A 475 33.23 -8.91 25.96
C VAL A 475 32.74 -10.18 26.69
N PRO A 476 33.30 -10.54 27.87
CA PRO A 476 33.25 -11.89 28.41
C PRO A 476 31.92 -12.25 29.07
N THR A 477 31.61 -13.54 29.07
CA THR A 477 30.49 -14.17 29.78
C THR A 477 30.66 -14.20 31.30
N ALA A 478 29.58 -13.88 32.01
CA ALA A 478 29.20 -14.36 33.34
C ALA A 478 27.67 -14.16 33.42
N ASP A 479 26.81 -15.18 33.32
CA ASP A 479 26.54 -16.28 34.26
C ASP A 479 26.24 -15.78 35.70
N VAL A 480 25.15 -16.31 36.30
CA VAL A 480 24.50 -15.99 37.62
C VAL A 480 23.26 -15.06 37.44
N ILE A 481 21.97 -15.43 37.58
CA ILE A 481 21.24 -16.46 38.37
C ILE A 481 19.93 -16.89 37.68
N ALA A 482 19.70 -18.20 37.60
CA ALA A 482 18.40 -18.81 37.40
C ALA A 482 17.60 -18.89 38.73
N ARG A 483 16.27 -18.66 38.70
CA ARG A 483 15.19 -19.48 39.32
C ARG A 483 13.87 -18.70 39.41
N ASN A 484 12.89 -19.05 38.56
CA ASN A 484 11.78 -19.91 38.97
C ASN A 484 10.93 -20.31 37.76
N THR A 485 11.12 -21.55 37.31
CA THR A 485 10.23 -22.27 36.41
C THR A 485 9.35 -23.21 37.24
N THR A 486 8.04 -23.14 37.04
CA THR A 486 7.15 -24.30 37.14
C THR A 486 6.31 -24.37 35.88
N SER A 487 6.70 -25.30 35.00
CA SER A 487 5.91 -26.01 33.98
C SER A 487 4.53 -26.42 34.48
N SER A 488 3.51 -26.74 33.69
CA SER A 488 3.25 -26.89 32.25
C SER A 488 1.79 -27.35 32.17
N THR A 489 1.07 -27.16 31.06
CA THR A 489 0.37 -28.29 30.40
C THR A 489 0.05 -27.91 28.95
N VAL A 490 0.55 -28.75 28.06
CA VAL A 490 0.26 -28.83 26.63
C VAL A 490 -1.20 -29.21 26.41
N LEU A 491 -1.92 -28.49 25.56
CA LEU A 491 -3.00 -29.08 24.75
C LEU A 491 -2.89 -28.60 23.30
N ARG A 492 -2.75 -29.58 22.42
CA ARG A 492 -2.91 -29.49 20.97
C ARG A 492 -4.30 -28.98 20.64
N GLY A 493 -4.39 -28.08 19.66
CA GLY A 493 -5.61 -27.78 18.91
C GLY A 493 -5.24 -27.59 17.45
N THR A 494 -5.53 -28.60 16.64
CA THR A 494 -5.44 -28.60 15.18
C THR A 494 -6.56 -27.78 14.54
N ASP A 495 -6.21 -27.13 13.42
CA ASP A 495 -7.00 -26.97 12.18
C ASP A 495 -8.14 -25.94 12.06
N ARG A 496 -7.99 -25.18 10.96
CA ARG A 496 -8.98 -24.52 10.07
C ARG A 496 -9.69 -23.25 10.55
N GLY A 497 -9.17 -22.11 10.07
CA GLY A 497 -10.00 -20.95 9.72
C GLY A 497 -10.27 -20.99 8.22
N GLU A 498 -11.42 -21.53 7.82
CA GLU A 498 -11.95 -21.42 6.46
C GLU A 498 -12.60 -20.05 6.25
N GLU A 499 -12.10 -19.41 5.22
CA GLU A 499 -12.77 -18.56 4.24
C GLU A 499 -14.23 -18.99 3.95
N GLN A 500 -15.20 -18.06 4.04
CA GLN A 500 -16.45 -18.11 3.28
C GLN A 500 -17.09 -16.70 3.33
N LEU A 501 -16.98 -15.89 2.28
CA LEU A 501 -17.78 -15.93 1.05
C LEU A 501 -19.28 -16.06 1.34
N ALA A 502 -19.94 -14.90 1.26
CA ALA A 502 -21.37 -14.80 1.07
C ALA A 502 -21.75 -15.46 -0.26
N ASN A 503 -22.67 -16.42 -0.20
CA ASN A 503 -23.54 -16.75 -1.30
C ASN A 503 -24.91 -17.15 -0.76
N ASP A 504 -25.91 -16.71 -1.51
CA ASP A 504 -27.34 -16.87 -1.34
C ASP A 504 -27.82 -18.33 -1.22
N ASP A 505 -29.06 -18.39 -0.73
CA ASP A 505 -30.15 -19.30 -1.13
C ASP A 505 -30.52 -20.47 -0.20
N ASP A 506 -31.75 -20.34 0.32
CA ASP A 506 -32.78 -21.35 0.58
C ASP A 506 -32.40 -22.71 1.18
N THR A 507 -32.88 -22.99 2.40
CA THR A 507 -34.03 -23.89 2.64
C THR A 507 -34.33 -24.09 4.14
N GLU A 508 -35.63 -24.17 4.44
CA GLU A 508 -36.28 -24.64 5.68
C GLU A 508 -35.68 -25.98 6.17
N ILE A 509 -35.85 -26.50 7.40
CA ILE A 509 -37.10 -26.86 8.09
C ILE A 509 -36.83 -27.30 9.56
N ASN A 510 -37.73 -26.88 10.45
CA ASN A 510 -38.35 -27.56 11.61
C ASN A 510 -37.64 -27.85 12.96
N GLU A 511 -38.25 -27.21 13.99
CA GLU A 511 -38.83 -27.78 15.24
C GLU A 511 -37.87 -28.39 16.30
N ALA A 512 -38.06 -28.24 17.62
CA ALA A 512 -39.00 -27.50 18.47
C ALA A 512 -38.54 -27.61 19.96
N THR A 513 -39.15 -26.79 20.81
CA THR A 513 -39.23 -26.87 22.31
C THR A 513 -37.98 -26.45 23.09
N GLY A 514 -38.02 -25.66 24.17
CA GLY A 514 -39.10 -25.05 24.93
C GLY A 514 -38.57 -24.51 26.26
N SER A 515 -39.36 -23.64 26.88
CA SER A 515 -39.30 -23.10 28.24
C SER A 515 -38.45 -21.85 28.51
N THR A 516 -39.20 -20.85 28.95
CA THR A 516 -38.90 -19.54 29.51
C THR A 516 -38.22 -19.61 30.88
N GLN A 517 -37.32 -18.67 31.17
CA GLN A 517 -37.35 -17.93 32.44
C GLN A 517 -36.57 -16.61 32.30
N GLU A 518 -37.27 -15.50 32.60
CA GLU A 518 -36.70 -14.17 32.76
C GLU A 518 -35.79 -14.13 34.00
N ALA A 519 -34.58 -13.63 33.83
CA ALA A 519 -33.81 -13.01 34.89
C ALA A 519 -33.01 -11.85 34.28
N VAL A 520 -33.44 -10.63 34.58
CA VAL A 520 -32.64 -9.42 34.38
C VAL A 520 -31.45 -9.51 35.34
N GLN A 521 -30.25 -9.76 34.81
CA GLN A 521 -28.99 -9.52 35.51
C GLN A 521 -28.02 -8.84 34.55
N ILE A 522 -27.68 -7.61 34.89
CA ILE A 522 -26.54 -6.88 34.35
C ILE A 522 -25.28 -7.61 34.84
N PHE A 523 -24.57 -8.27 33.93
CA PHE A 523 -23.27 -8.88 34.22
C PHE A 523 -22.14 -8.02 33.66
N VAL A 524 -21.37 -7.45 34.58
CA VAL A 524 -20.00 -6.98 34.36
C VAL A 524 -19.09 -8.21 34.48
N PRO A 525 -18.37 -8.64 33.42
CA PRO A 525 -17.39 -9.70 33.56
C PRO A 525 -16.11 -9.13 34.16
N VAL A 526 -15.92 -9.34 35.46
CA VAL A 526 -14.60 -9.29 36.11
C VAL A 526 -13.92 -10.64 35.82
N ALA A 527 -12.89 -10.63 34.97
CA ALA A 527 -12.08 -11.82 34.74
C ALA A 527 -11.07 -12.00 35.88
N LYS A 528 -11.33 -13.00 36.74
CA LYS A 528 -10.32 -13.82 37.44
C LYS A 528 -10.77 -15.27 37.17
N LYS A 529 -9.96 -16.20 36.70
CA LYS A 529 -8.58 -16.52 37.06
C LYS A 529 -7.95 -17.36 35.93
#